data_AF-A0A1G8K2A0-F1
#
_entry.id   AF-A0A1G8K2A0-F1
#
_cell.length_a   1.000
_cell.length_b   1.000
_cell.length_c   1.000
_cell.angle_alpha   90.00
_cell.angle_beta   90.00
_cell.angle_gamma   90.00
#
_symmetry.space_group_name_H-M   'P 1'
#
loop_
_entity.id
_entity.type
_entity.pdbx_description
1 polymer ?
#
loop_
_entity_poly.entity_id
_entity_poly.type
_entity_poly.pdbx_seq_one_letter_code
_entity_poly.pdbx_strand_id
1 'polypeptide(L)'
;MNLRIAFVAAPVLTFAYGVIRILDGLDGSRGPGLAWTTGHLAFIGALVFFVITFHEMRRLAGGGRLATGLASAGCIGIVVLIAQFVIDIVVGFMSADHDAMSVLFTQIQAVPGLQQVIYDFGPL
;
A
#
# COMPACT_ATOMS: atom_id res chain seq x y z
N MET A 1 -6.85 16.04 -14.04
CA MET A 1 -5.54 15.37 -14.15
C MET A 1 -5.48 14.63 -15.49
N ASN A 2 -4.34 14.60 -16.17
CA ASN A 2 -4.20 13.84 -17.42
C ASN A 2 -4.23 12.34 -17.10
N LEU A 3 -5.20 11.60 -17.64
CA LEU A 3 -5.38 10.17 -17.37
C LEU A 3 -4.13 9.35 -17.72
N ARG A 4 -3.38 9.74 -18.76
CA ARG A 4 -2.13 9.08 -19.14
C ARG A 4 -1.11 9.09 -18.00
N ILE A 5 -1.10 10.14 -17.18
CA ILE A 5 -0.24 10.22 -16.00
C ILE A 5 -0.64 9.15 -14.98
N ALA A 6 -1.93 8.95 -14.70
CA ALA A 6 -2.36 7.90 -13.76
C ALA A 6 -1.95 6.50 -14.20
N PHE A 7 -2.21 6.17 -15.47
CA PHE A 7 -1.93 4.86 -16.04
C PHE A 7 -0.43 4.54 -16.10
N VAL A 8 0.45 5.55 -16.13
CA VAL A 8 1.91 5.38 -16.12
C VAL A 8 2.49 5.50 -14.71
N ALA A 9 2.05 6.47 -13.92
CA ALA A 9 2.59 6.73 -12.59
C ALA A 9 2.28 5.59 -11.61
N ALA A 10 1.07 5.02 -11.65
CA ALA A 10 0.70 3.89 -10.79
C ALA A 10 1.69 2.70 -10.91
N PRO A 11 1.92 2.11 -12.10
CA PRO A 11 2.86 1.00 -12.23
C PRO A 11 4.32 1.40 -11.99
N VAL A 12 4.74 2.62 -12.37
CA VAL A 12 6.12 3.09 -12.14
C VAL A 12 6.40 3.22 -10.64
N LEU A 13 5.47 3.77 -9.87
CA LEU A 13 5.62 3.91 -8.41
C LEU A 13 5.55 2.56 -7.70
N THR A 14 4.69 1.65 -8.16
CA THR A 14 4.68 0.25 -7.69
C THR A 14 6.01 -0.45 -7.97
N PHE A 15 6.57 -0.26 -9.17
CA PHE A 15 7.89 -0.80 -9.52
C PHE A 15 8.99 -0.21 -8.64
N ALA A 16 8.97 1.11 -8.42
CA ALA A 16 9.92 1.78 -7.53
C ALA A 16 9.84 1.22 -6.10
N TYR A 17 8.64 1.05 -5.55
CA TYR A 17 8.44 0.38 -4.26
C TYR A 17 9.08 -1.00 -4.22
N GLY A 18 8.81 -1.84 -5.23
CA GLY A 18 9.39 -3.19 -5.30
C GLY A 18 10.91 -3.19 -5.36
N VAL A 19 11.51 -2.32 -6.18
CA VAL A 19 12.97 -2.16 -6.25
C VAL A 19 13.54 -1.71 -4.91
N ILE A 20 12.94 -0.68 -4.29
CA ILE A 20 13.39 -0.19 -2.98
C ILE A 20 13.31 -1.30 -1.93
N ARG A 21 12.24 -2.10 -1.91
CA ARG A 21 12.11 -3.23 -0.95
C ARG A 21 13.07 -4.39 -1.18
N ILE A 22 13.55 -4.57 -2.42
CA ILE A 22 14.62 -5.53 -2.71
C ILE A 22 15.94 -4.97 -2.17
N LEU A 23 16.27 -3.72 -2.48
CA LEU A 23 17.50 -3.05 -2.04
C LEU A 23 17.60 -2.97 -0.51
N ASP A 24 16.49 -2.60 0.14
CA ASP A 24 16.36 -2.52 1.60
C ASP A 24 16.62 -3.87 2.28
N GLY A 25 16.41 -4.99 1.58
CA GLY A 25 16.58 -6.34 2.11
C GLY A 25 17.91 -7.02 1.79
N LEU A 26 18.84 -6.34 1.12
CA LEU A 26 20.09 -6.96 0.63
C LEU A 26 21.06 -7.34 1.75
N ASP A 27 20.94 -6.71 2.92
CA ASP A 27 21.72 -7.05 4.12
C ASP A 27 21.08 -8.15 4.96
N GLY A 28 19.95 -8.71 4.51
CA GLY A 28 19.20 -9.77 5.19
C GLY A 28 18.18 -9.29 6.21
N SER A 29 18.03 -7.97 6.42
CA SER A 29 17.02 -7.38 7.28
C SER A 29 16.24 -6.31 6.53
N ARG A 30 15.07 -5.91 7.01
CA ARG A 30 14.36 -4.72 6.53
C ARG A 30 13.94 -3.91 7.73
N GLY A 31 14.62 -2.79 7.96
CA GLY A 31 14.49 -2.01 9.18
C GLY A 31 13.90 -0.63 8.95
N PRO A 32 13.69 0.13 10.03
CA PRO A 32 13.32 1.53 9.94
C PRO A 32 14.40 2.33 9.20
N GLY A 33 14.00 3.33 8.40
CA GLY A 33 14.95 4.19 7.70
C GLY A 33 14.44 4.74 6.37
N LEU A 34 15.35 5.34 5.60
CA LEU A 34 15.02 6.01 4.34
C LEU A 34 14.42 5.06 3.30
N ALA A 35 15.00 3.88 3.12
CA ALA A 35 14.51 2.89 2.15
C ALA A 35 13.11 2.39 2.54
N TRP A 36 12.88 2.09 3.81
CA TRP A 36 11.55 1.79 4.34
C TRP A 36 10.55 2.91 4.01
N THR A 37 10.76 4.13 4.50
CA THR A 37 9.79 5.21 4.36
C THR A 37 9.55 5.60 2.90
N THR A 38 10.60 5.72 2.10
CA THR A 38 10.47 6.10 0.68
C THR A 38 9.75 5.03 -0.14
N GLY A 39 10.00 3.74 0.14
CA GLY A 39 9.27 2.64 -0.47
C GLY A 39 7.76 2.75 -0.17
N HIS A 40 7.40 2.88 1.10
CA HIS A 40 5.99 2.93 1.50
C HIS A 40 5.29 4.19 0.93
N LEU A 41 5.95 5.34 0.92
CA LEU A 41 5.41 6.56 0.28
C LEU A 41 5.23 6.42 -1.24
N ALA A 42 6.17 5.75 -1.92
CA ALA A 42 6.03 5.48 -3.35
C ALA A 42 4.78 4.62 -3.62
N PHE A 43 4.56 3.58 -2.82
CA PHE A 43 3.39 2.72 -2.99
C PHE A 43 2.08 3.43 -2.64
N ILE A 44 2.04 4.24 -1.57
CA ILE A 44 0.87 5.10 -1.27
C ILE A 44 0.56 6.01 -2.46
N GLY A 45 1.59 6.61 -3.07
CA GLY A 45 1.43 7.40 -4.29
C GLY A 45 0.82 6.59 -5.45
N ALA A 46 1.29 5.35 -5.65
CA ALA A 46 0.73 4.44 -6.64
C ALA A 46 -0.77 4.16 -6.40
N LEU A 47 -1.15 3.90 -5.14
CA LEU A 47 -2.53 3.62 -4.74
C LEU A 47 -3.48 4.79 -5.06
N VAL A 48 -3.03 6.04 -4.85
CA VAL A 48 -3.82 7.24 -5.25
C VAL A 48 -4.08 7.26 -6.76
N PHE A 49 -3.09 6.93 -7.57
CA PHE A 49 -3.29 6.83 -9.03
C PHE A 49 -4.15 5.64 -9.43
N PHE A 50 -4.09 4.52 -8.70
CA PHE A 50 -4.98 3.37 -8.96
C PHE A 50 -6.46 3.69 -8.74
N VAL A 51 -6.82 4.56 -7.79
CA VAL A 51 -8.22 5.04 -7.65
C VAL A 51 -8.74 5.64 -8.96
N ILE A 52 -7.91 6.45 -9.61
CA ILE A 52 -8.24 7.12 -10.86
C ILE A 52 -8.32 6.10 -12.01
N THR A 53 -7.36 5.17 -12.05
CA THR A 53 -7.35 4.06 -13.01
C THR A 53 -8.61 3.20 -12.89
N PHE A 54 -9.03 2.81 -11.68
CA PHE A 54 -10.25 2.02 -11.45
C PHE A 54 -11.52 2.76 -11.85
N HIS A 55 -11.60 4.07 -11.57
CA HIS A 55 -12.71 4.90 -12.01
C HIS A 55 -12.83 4.89 -13.55
N GLU A 56 -11.72 5.07 -14.25
CA GLU A 56 -11.69 5.06 -15.71
C GLU A 56 -11.99 3.68 -16.30
N MET A 57 -11.46 2.61 -15.72
CA MET A 57 -11.78 1.25 -16.13
C MET A 57 -13.28 0.94 -15.97
N ARG A 58 -13.90 1.38 -14.85
CA ARG A 58 -15.35 1.28 -14.66
C ARG A 58 -16.11 2.01 -15.77
N ARG A 59 -15.68 3.22 -16.13
CA ARG A 59 -16.30 4.03 -17.18
C ARG A 59 -16.20 3.35 -18.54
N LEU A 60 -15.01 2.86 -18.91
CA LEU A 60 -14.76 2.14 -20.16
C LEU A 60 -15.55 0.82 -20.25
N ALA A 61 -15.79 0.16 -19.11
CA ALA A 61 -16.62 -1.04 -19.02
C ALA A 61 -18.14 -0.74 -19.04
N GLY A 62 -18.56 0.51 -19.29
CA GLY A 62 -19.97 0.90 -19.39
C GLY A 62 -20.68 1.12 -18.06
N GLY A 63 -19.99 1.09 -16.92
CA GLY A 63 -20.53 1.49 -15.62
C GLY A 63 -21.61 0.59 -15.01
N GLY A 64 -21.82 -0.62 -15.56
CA GLY A 64 -22.80 -1.58 -15.05
C GLY A 64 -22.53 -2.07 -13.62
N ARG A 65 -23.45 -2.88 -13.05
CA ARG A 65 -23.37 -3.36 -11.65
C ARG A 65 -22.06 -4.09 -11.34
N LEU A 66 -21.61 -4.96 -12.25
CA LEU A 66 -20.34 -5.69 -12.09
C LEU A 66 -19.13 -4.75 -12.10
N ALA A 67 -19.02 -3.87 -13.11
CA ALA A 67 -17.92 -2.91 -13.21
C ALA A 67 -17.87 -1.98 -12.00
N THR A 68 -19.04 -1.55 -11.51
CA THR A 68 -19.17 -0.75 -10.30
C THR A 68 -18.72 -1.53 -9.07
N GLY A 69 -19.17 -2.78 -8.91
CA GLY A 69 -18.80 -3.63 -7.78
C GLY A 69 -17.30 -3.88 -7.70
N LEU A 70 -16.66 -4.23 -8.82
CA LEU A 70 -15.21 -4.47 -8.88
C LEU A 70 -14.39 -3.20 -8.61
N ALA A 71 -14.79 -2.05 -9.18
CA ALA A 71 -14.11 -0.79 -8.92
C ALA A 71 -14.24 -0.37 -7.44
N SER A 72 -15.42 -0.55 -6.84
CA SER A 72 -15.64 -0.28 -5.42
C SER A 72 -14.80 -1.21 -4.54
N ALA A 73 -14.75 -2.51 -4.85
CA ALA A 73 -13.93 -3.48 -4.12
C ALA A 73 -12.45 -3.07 -4.18
N GLY A 74 -11.92 -2.74 -5.37
CA GLY A 74 -10.55 -2.27 -5.52
C GLY A 74 -10.27 -0.98 -4.73
N CYS A 75 -11.20 -0.03 -4.70
CA CYS A 75 -11.05 1.18 -3.88
C CYS A 75 -11.07 0.91 -2.37
N ILE A 76 -11.85 -0.08 -1.91
CA ILE A 76 -11.83 -0.51 -0.50
C ILE A 76 -10.47 -1.11 -0.17
N GLY A 77 -9.95 -2.01 -1.01
CA GLY A 77 -8.59 -2.57 -0.85
C GLY A 77 -7.52 -1.49 -0.81
N ILE A 78 -7.62 -0.46 -1.65
CA ILE A 78 -6.74 0.72 -1.61
C ILE A 78 -6.79 1.42 -0.25
N VAL A 79 -7.97 1.66 0.32
CA VAL A 79 -8.10 2.32 1.62
C VAL A 79 -7.43 1.50 2.72
N VAL A 80 -7.62 0.18 2.70
CA VAL A 80 -6.99 -0.72 3.66
C VAL A 80 -5.47 -0.74 3.49
N LEU A 81 -4.97 -0.84 2.26
CA LEU A 81 -3.53 -0.78 1.97
C LEU A 81 -2.92 0.55 2.40
N ILE A 82 -3.60 1.68 2.18
CA ILE A 82 -3.13 2.98 2.69
C ILE A 82 -3.03 2.94 4.22
N ALA A 83 -4.03 2.39 4.91
CA ALA A 83 -3.99 2.26 6.36
C ALA A 83 -2.81 1.38 6.82
N GLN A 84 -2.58 0.24 6.18
CA GLN A 84 -1.44 -0.64 6.45
C GLN A 84 -0.11 0.11 6.26
N PHE A 85 0.08 0.76 5.11
CA PHE A 85 1.33 1.47 4.81
C PHE A 85 1.55 2.70 5.70
N VAL A 86 0.48 3.33 6.19
CA VAL A 86 0.59 4.40 7.19
C VAL A 86 1.05 3.82 8.53
N ILE A 87 0.49 2.69 8.97
CA ILE A 87 0.97 1.98 10.17
C ILE A 87 2.44 1.62 10.02
N ASP A 88 2.83 1.04 8.88
CA ASP A 88 4.21 0.67 8.55
C ASP A 88 5.17 1.86 8.69
N ILE A 89 4.79 3.03 8.17
CA ILE A 89 5.59 4.26 8.28
C ILE A 89 5.68 4.74 9.73
N VAL A 90 4.56 4.77 10.46
CA VAL A 90 4.53 5.22 11.87
C VAL A 90 5.39 4.31 12.74
N VAL A 91 5.25 3.00 12.59
CA VAL A 91 6.08 2.01 13.29
C VAL A 91 7.55 2.19 12.93
N GLY A 92 7.87 2.36 11.65
CA GLY A 92 9.24 2.64 11.22
C GLY A 92 9.83 3.90 11.86
N PHE A 93 9.06 4.97 12.04
CA PHE A 93 9.54 6.17 12.73
C PHE A 93 9.66 6.00 14.25
N MET A 94 8.92 5.08 14.85
CA MET A 94 8.95 4.80 16.29
C MET A 94 10.04 3.80 16.69
N SER A 95 10.69 3.14 15.73
CA SER A 95 11.66 2.08 15.97
C SER A 95 13.09 2.54 15.74
N ALA A 96 13.98 2.17 16.66
CA ALA A 96 15.42 2.42 16.51
C ALA A 96 16.08 1.44 15.53
N ASP A 97 15.54 0.21 15.44
CA ASP A 97 16.05 -0.90 14.64
C ASP A 97 14.92 -1.87 14.27
N HIS A 98 15.27 -2.93 13.54
CA HIS A 98 14.35 -3.97 13.11
C HIS A 98 13.69 -4.72 14.27
N ASP A 99 14.42 -4.97 15.36
CA ASP A 99 13.92 -5.77 16.49
C ASP A 99 12.85 -4.98 17.26
N ALA A 100 13.10 -3.70 17.52
CA ALA A 100 12.11 -2.79 18.11
C ALA A 100 10.85 -2.67 17.23
N MET A 101 11.03 -2.70 15.91
CA MET A 101 9.94 -2.67 14.94
C MET A 101 9.04 -3.90 15.03
N SER A 102 9.65 -5.08 15.12
CA SER A 102 8.95 -6.36 15.27
C SER A 102 8.07 -6.40 16.52
N VAL A 103 8.56 -5.85 17.64
CA VAL A 103 7.78 -5.74 18.88
C VAL A 103 6.55 -4.85 18.69
N LEU A 104 6.69 -3.68 18.07
CA LEU A 104 5.56 -2.77 17.83
C LEU A 104 4.52 -3.37 16.88
N PHE A 105 4.95 -4.01 15.80
CA PHE A 105 4.02 -4.71 14.90
C PHE A 105 3.24 -5.80 15.63
N THR A 106 3.91 -6.60 16.46
CA THR A 106 3.26 -7.65 17.25
C THR A 106 2.16 -7.06 18.14
N GLN A 107 2.42 -5.93 18.81
CA GLN A 107 1.44 -5.25 19.65
C GLN A 107 0.24 -4.72 18.85
N ILE A 108 0.51 -4.12 17.69
CA ILE A 108 -0.50 -3.58 16.79
C ILE A 108 -1.39 -4.71 16.25
N GLN A 109 -0.78 -5.78 15.74
CA GLN A 109 -1.49 -6.93 15.19
C GLN A 109 -2.28 -7.71 16.25
N ALA A 110 -1.93 -7.58 17.53
CA ALA A 110 -2.69 -8.15 18.64
C ALA A 110 -4.02 -7.41 18.92
N VAL A 111 -4.24 -6.21 18.34
CA VAL A 111 -5.53 -5.52 18.46
C VAL A 111 -6.61 -6.37 17.77
N PRO A 112 -7.71 -6.73 18.47
CA PRO A 112 -8.74 -7.61 17.92
C PRO A 112 -9.27 -7.15 16.56
N GLY A 113 -9.21 -8.03 15.57
CA GLY A 113 -9.68 -7.78 14.22
C GLY A 113 -8.69 -7.01 13.32
N LEU A 114 -7.63 -6.39 13.87
CA LEU A 114 -6.72 -5.59 13.07
C LEU A 114 -5.91 -6.45 12.10
N GLN A 115 -5.37 -7.59 12.54
CA GLN A 115 -4.66 -8.52 11.66
C GLN A 115 -5.53 -8.91 10.46
N GLN A 116 -6.76 -9.33 10.71
CA GLN A 116 -7.68 -9.80 9.68
C GLN A 116 -8.10 -8.68 8.73
N VAL A 117 -8.40 -7.49 9.25
CA VAL A 117 -8.92 -6.37 8.46
C VAL A 117 -7.80 -5.66 7.71
N ILE A 118 -6.63 -5.45 8.32
CA ILE A 118 -5.58 -4.61 7.74
C ILE A 118 -4.52 -5.42 6.99
N TYR A 119 -4.14 -6.59 7.50
CA TYR A 119 -3.00 -7.33 6.97
C TYR A 119 -3.38 -8.58 6.16
N ASP A 120 -4.47 -9.26 6.51
CA ASP A 120 -4.85 -10.51 5.84
C ASP A 120 -5.85 -10.28 4.69
N PHE A 121 -7.09 -9.87 4.99
CA PHE A 121 -8.20 -9.92 4.03
C PHE A 121 -8.57 -8.57 3.43
N GLY A 122 -8.48 -7.49 4.21
CA GLY A 122 -8.93 -6.19 3.72
C GLY A 122 -8.11 -5.62 2.56
N PRO A 123 -6.80 -5.91 2.40
CA PRO A 123 -6.06 -5.55 1.19
C PRO A 123 -6.60 -6.13 -0.13
N LEU A 124 -7.48 -7.14 -0.08
CA LEU A 124 -8.08 -7.92 -1.18
C LEU A 124 -7.09 -8.68 -2.09
#